data_AF-A0A6I3U7X4-F1
#
_entry.id   AF-A0A6I3U7X4-F1
#
_cell.length_a   1.000
_cell.length_b   1.000
_cell.length_c   1.000
_cell.angle_alpha   90.00
_cell.angle_beta   90.00
_cell.angle_gamma   90.00
#
_symmetry.space_group_name_H-M   'P 1'
#
loop_
_entity.id
_entity.type
_entity.pdbx_description
1 polymer ?
#
loop_
_entity_poly.entity_id
_entity_poly.type
_entity_poly.pdbx_seq_one_letter_code
_entity_poly.pdbx_strand_id
1 'polypeptide(L)'
;TWVGDYYLKSNGKMAKGEWIYDNNYSSYYYLTSEGSYARNTWVGDYYLKSNGKMAVSERTPDGYQVDGSGKWISSEGTHTASSSQATSLGISLYNVNDAMTYIDIALPSTPSSSYQVAYDFALVDANTGSVSTQTQFTVTYNPSLRVFQTRHFFSATPDGSYRFVIKGKGQDGKVYDGQSVVFRVKNHRFVG
;
A
#
# COMPACT_ATOMS: atom_id res chain seq x y z
N THR A 1 10.96 -20.82 17.69
CA THR A 1 12.10 -20.22 18.42
C THR A 1 12.97 -19.44 17.47
N TRP A 2 13.49 -18.30 17.92
CA TRP A 2 14.41 -17.47 17.14
C TRP A 2 15.83 -18.05 17.11
N VAL A 3 16.47 -17.97 15.95
CA VAL A 3 17.88 -18.26 15.71
C VAL A 3 18.44 -17.14 14.85
N GLY A 4 19.08 -16.15 15.49
CA GLY A 4 19.44 -14.91 14.82
C GLY A 4 18.20 -14.21 14.25
N ASP A 5 18.22 -13.89 12.95
CA ASP A 5 17.09 -13.25 12.26
C ASP A 5 16.02 -14.23 11.77
N TYR A 6 16.14 -15.52 12.07
CA TYR A 6 15.27 -16.58 11.55
C TYR A 6 14.37 -17.15 12.64
N TYR A 7 13.21 -17.66 12.25
CA TYR A 7 12.30 -18.36 13.16
C TYR A 7 12.17 -19.84 12.80
N LEU A 8 12.44 -20.73 13.75
CA LEU A 8 12.19 -22.17 13.64
C LEU A 8 10.84 -22.52 14.26
N LYS A 9 9.97 -23.19 13.49
CA LYS A 9 8.69 -23.75 13.97
C LYS A 9 8.93 -24.96 14.88
N SER A 10 7.88 -25.43 15.55
CA SER A 10 7.96 -26.59 16.48
C SER A 10 8.51 -27.87 15.84
N ASN A 11 8.32 -28.04 14.53
CA ASN A 11 8.86 -29.16 13.75
C ASN A 11 10.31 -28.95 13.27
N GLY A 12 10.99 -27.91 13.76
CA GLY A 12 12.37 -27.57 13.38
C GLY A 12 12.51 -26.93 12.00
N LYS A 13 11.43 -26.78 11.22
CA LYS A 13 11.48 -26.10 9.92
C LYS A 13 11.49 -24.59 10.10
N MET A 14 12.30 -23.92 9.30
CA MET A 14 12.32 -22.47 9.24
C MET A 14 11.01 -21.93 8.63
N ALA A 15 10.47 -20.89 9.23
CA ALA A 15 9.34 -20.15 8.67
C ALA A 15 9.81 -19.25 7.51
N LYS A 16 9.06 -19.23 6.40
CA LYS A 16 9.41 -18.51 5.17
C LYS A 16 8.15 -18.02 4.45
N GLY A 17 8.13 -16.75 4.06
CA GLY A 17 7.00 -16.13 3.36
C GLY A 17 5.69 -16.21 4.15
N GLU A 18 5.76 -16.18 5.48
CA GLU A 18 4.62 -16.46 6.35
C GLU A 18 4.64 -15.58 7.61
N TRP A 19 3.45 -15.30 8.13
CA TRP A 19 3.27 -14.65 9.42
C TRP A 19 3.40 -15.68 10.55
N ILE A 20 4.05 -15.29 11.64
CA ILE A 20 4.08 -16.05 12.89
C ILE A 20 3.62 -15.16 14.04
N TYR A 21 3.02 -15.78 15.05
CA TYR A 21 2.77 -15.17 16.34
C TYR A 21 3.77 -15.72 17.34
N ASP A 22 4.54 -14.84 17.99
CA ASP A 22 5.43 -15.23 19.07
C ASP A 22 4.80 -14.91 20.43
N ASN A 23 4.43 -15.97 21.16
CA ASN A 23 3.84 -15.86 22.50
C ASN A 23 4.76 -15.21 23.54
N ASN A 24 6.09 -15.31 23.39
CA ASN A 24 7.02 -14.70 24.35
C ASN A 24 7.04 -13.17 24.21
N TYR A 25 6.79 -12.68 23.01
CA TYR A 25 6.80 -11.26 22.69
C TYR A 25 5.40 -10.65 22.51
N SER A 26 4.37 -11.49 22.60
CA SER A 26 2.96 -11.21 22.36
C SER A 26 2.73 -10.38 21.11
N SER A 27 3.39 -10.75 20.01
CA SER A 27 3.39 -9.96 18.78
C SER A 27 3.51 -10.83 17.54
N TYR A 28 3.00 -10.29 16.43
CA TYR A 28 3.15 -10.87 15.11
C TYR A 28 4.46 -10.42 14.46
N TYR A 29 5.04 -11.32 13.68
CA TYR A 29 6.22 -11.11 12.86
C TYR A 29 5.98 -11.72 11.48
N TYR A 30 6.58 -11.16 10.45
CA TYR A 30 6.57 -11.75 9.12
C TYR A 30 7.98 -12.24 8.75
N LEU A 31 8.09 -13.49 8.32
CA LEU A 31 9.33 -14.03 7.78
C LEU A 31 9.30 -13.91 6.26
N THR A 32 10.33 -13.29 5.70
CA THR A 32 10.47 -13.11 4.25
C THR A 32 10.62 -14.45 3.53
N SER A 33 10.58 -14.46 2.20
CA SER A 33 10.88 -15.66 1.40
C SER A 33 12.28 -16.22 1.67
N GLU A 34 13.22 -15.36 2.05
CA GLU A 34 14.58 -15.73 2.45
C GLU A 34 14.63 -16.32 3.88
N GLY A 35 13.59 -16.06 4.69
CA GLY A 35 13.38 -16.63 6.02
C GLY A 35 13.76 -15.71 7.17
N SER A 36 14.42 -14.58 6.88
CA SER A 36 14.69 -13.54 7.86
C SER A 36 13.42 -12.77 8.21
N TYR A 37 13.31 -12.24 9.42
CA TYR A 37 12.15 -11.40 9.76
C TYR A 37 12.20 -10.04 9.06
N ALA A 38 11.05 -9.60 8.56
CA ALA A 38 10.87 -8.26 8.01
C ALA A 38 10.92 -7.21 9.14
N ARG A 39 11.58 -6.08 8.87
CA ARG A 39 11.71 -4.95 9.82
C ARG A 39 11.82 -3.62 9.08
N ASN A 40 11.35 -2.56 9.72
CA ASN A 40 11.26 -1.21 9.15
C ASN A 40 10.58 -1.17 7.77
N THR A 41 9.54 -1.99 7.58
CA THR A 41 8.91 -2.16 6.28
C THR A 41 7.45 -2.57 6.43
N TRP A 42 6.67 -2.33 5.38
CA TRP A 42 5.30 -2.80 5.27
C TRP A 42 5.27 -4.20 4.65
N VAL A 43 4.35 -5.04 5.14
CA VAL A 43 3.96 -6.31 4.53
C VAL A 43 2.45 -6.28 4.40
N GLY A 44 1.97 -6.05 3.17
CA GLY A 44 0.55 -5.73 2.94
C GLY A 44 0.13 -4.49 3.72
N ASP A 45 -0.93 -4.61 4.53
CA ASP A 45 -1.48 -3.51 5.32
C ASP A 45 -0.84 -3.35 6.72
N TYR A 46 0.26 -4.06 7.00
CA TYR A 46 0.86 -4.13 8.34
C TYR A 46 2.30 -3.64 8.33
N TYR A 47 2.66 -2.79 9.31
CA TYR A 47 4.02 -2.29 9.45
C TYR A 47 4.82 -3.12 10.47
N LEU A 48 6.02 -3.55 10.08
CA LEU A 48 6.96 -4.27 10.94
C LEU A 48 8.00 -3.27 11.45
N LYS A 49 8.07 -3.10 12.77
CA LYS A 49 8.97 -2.15 13.43
C LYS A 49 10.44 -2.56 13.32
N SER A 50 11.35 -1.74 13.83
CA SER A 50 12.80 -2.00 13.79
C SER A 50 13.20 -3.32 14.45
N ASN A 51 12.43 -3.78 15.43
CA ASN A 51 12.59 -5.06 16.11
C ASN A 51 11.75 -6.20 15.52
N GLY A 52 11.17 -6.00 14.33
CA GLY A 52 10.36 -7.00 13.63
C GLY A 52 8.93 -7.16 14.13
N LYS A 53 8.55 -6.54 15.26
CA LYS A 53 7.18 -6.60 15.78
C LYS A 53 6.23 -5.84 14.88
N MET A 54 5.07 -6.43 14.60
CA MET A 54 3.97 -5.73 13.97
C MET A 54 3.51 -4.56 14.84
N ALA A 55 3.32 -3.40 14.22
CA ALA A 55 2.73 -2.23 14.85
C ALA A 55 1.24 -2.45 15.11
N VAL A 56 0.74 -2.00 16.27
CA VAL A 56 -0.69 -2.08 16.63
C VAL A 56 -1.08 -0.82 17.39
N SER A 57 -2.21 -0.20 17.02
CA SER A 57 -2.75 1.01 17.66
C SER A 57 -1.72 2.14 17.82
N GLU A 58 -0.84 2.31 16.84
CA GLU A 58 0.26 3.26 16.92
C GLU A 58 0.51 3.99 15.60
N ARG A 59 1.30 5.06 15.67
CA ARG A 59 1.79 5.76 14.49
C ARG A 59 3.13 5.16 14.07
N THR A 60 3.26 4.79 12.80
CA THR A 60 4.48 4.25 12.22
C THR A 60 5.53 5.37 12.01
N PRO A 61 6.84 5.05 11.95
CA PRO A 61 7.90 6.06 11.76
C PRO A 61 7.78 6.85 10.46
N ASP A 62 7.18 6.27 9.43
CA ASP A 62 6.88 6.91 8.14
C ASP A 62 5.56 7.70 8.15
N GLY A 63 4.87 7.76 9.29
CA GLY A 63 3.80 8.71 9.57
C GLY A 63 2.37 8.19 9.43
N TYR A 64 2.17 6.91 9.14
CA TYR A 64 0.84 6.29 9.04
C TYR A 64 0.31 5.83 10.41
N GLN A 65 -0.99 5.58 10.50
CA GLN A 65 -1.62 5.07 11.72
C GLN A 65 -2.18 3.67 11.46
N VAL A 66 -1.97 2.76 12.40
CA VAL A 66 -2.53 1.40 12.37
C VAL A 66 -3.57 1.23 13.49
N ASP A 67 -4.61 0.44 13.23
CA ASP A 67 -5.69 0.18 14.18
C ASP A 67 -5.33 -0.90 15.21
N GLY A 68 -6.30 -1.32 16.02
CA GLY A 68 -6.15 -2.37 17.02
C GLY A 68 -5.88 -3.77 16.48
N SER A 69 -6.10 -4.00 15.18
CA SER A 69 -5.67 -5.22 14.50
C SER A 69 -4.25 -5.11 13.92
N GLY A 70 -3.64 -3.91 13.98
CA GLY A 70 -2.37 -3.58 13.33
C GLY A 70 -2.50 -3.27 11.84
N LYS A 71 -3.72 -3.35 11.31
CA LYS A 71 -4.00 -2.95 9.94
C LYS A 71 -3.90 -1.44 9.85
N TRP A 72 -3.27 -0.95 8.79
CA TRP A 72 -3.30 0.47 8.47
C TRP A 72 -4.76 0.96 8.37
N ILE A 73 -5.04 2.07 9.06
CA ILE A 73 -6.28 2.85 8.92
C ILE A 73 -6.23 3.63 7.59
N SER A 74 -6.81 3.07 6.53
CA SER A 74 -7.16 3.85 5.33
C SER A 74 -8.30 4.80 5.68
N SER A 75 -8.38 5.95 5.01
CA SER A 75 -9.38 7.01 5.23
C SER A 75 -10.85 6.63 4.93
N GLU A 76 -11.24 5.36 5.11
CA GLU A 76 -12.63 4.88 5.16
C GLU A 76 -13.03 4.63 6.62
N GLY A 77 -13.38 5.71 7.31
CA GLY A 77 -13.87 5.64 8.67
C GLY A 77 -14.04 7.04 9.23
N THR A 78 -15.29 7.46 9.35
CA THR A 78 -15.73 8.76 9.87
C THR A 78 -14.84 9.36 10.97
N HIS A 79 -14.42 10.58 10.68
CA HIS A 79 -13.65 11.53 11.48
C HIS A 79 -13.79 11.43 13.01
N THR A 80 -12.67 11.22 13.71
CA THR A 80 -12.21 12.13 14.77
C THR A 80 -10.75 11.85 15.15
N ALA A 81 -9.82 12.53 14.49
CA ALA A 81 -8.58 13.03 15.11
C ALA A 81 -7.84 13.94 14.13
N SER A 82 -7.50 15.14 14.59
CA SER A 82 -6.79 16.18 13.86
C SER A 82 -5.45 15.68 13.29
N SER A 83 -5.34 15.54 11.98
CA SER A 83 -4.04 15.61 11.30
C SER A 83 -4.16 16.44 10.03
N SER A 84 -3.76 17.69 10.13
CA SER A 84 -3.81 18.74 9.11
C SER A 84 -2.89 18.52 7.89
N GLN A 85 -2.51 17.27 7.55
CA GLN A 85 -1.50 17.01 6.51
C GLN A 85 -1.78 15.82 5.57
N ALA A 86 -2.67 14.88 5.90
CA ALA A 86 -3.05 13.82 4.96
C ALA A 86 -4.17 14.33 4.06
N THR A 87 -3.98 14.26 2.74
CA THR A 87 -4.99 14.72 1.77
C THR A 87 -5.39 13.57 0.87
N SER A 88 -6.69 13.25 0.89
CA SER A 88 -7.29 12.17 0.11
C SER A 88 -7.13 12.45 -1.39
N LEU A 89 -6.61 11.46 -2.13
CA LEU A 89 -6.46 11.54 -3.58
C LEU A 89 -7.78 11.19 -4.28
N GLY A 90 -8.22 12.05 -5.18
CA GLY A 90 -9.26 11.68 -6.15
C GLY A 90 -8.64 10.78 -7.23
N ILE A 91 -9.11 9.54 -7.36
CA ILE A 91 -8.62 8.60 -8.37
C ILE A 91 -9.67 8.41 -9.46
N SER A 92 -9.34 8.86 -10.67
CA SER A 92 -10.17 8.66 -11.86
C SER A 92 -9.52 7.67 -12.82
N LEU A 93 -10.32 6.74 -13.35
CA LEU A 93 -9.88 5.70 -14.28
C LEU A 93 -10.50 5.95 -15.65
N TYR A 94 -9.67 5.98 -16.69
CA TYR A 94 -10.15 6.08 -18.07
C TYR A 94 -9.36 5.15 -18.98
N ASN A 95 -10.10 4.55 -19.91
CA ASN A 95 -9.58 3.64 -20.90
C ASN A 95 -9.07 4.44 -22.10
N VAL A 96 -7.87 4.11 -22.59
CA VAL A 96 -7.33 4.73 -23.81
C VAL A 96 -7.15 3.71 -24.93
N ASN A 97 -6.94 2.43 -24.59
CA ASN A 97 -7.01 1.31 -25.53
C ASN A 97 -7.10 -0.04 -24.78
N ASP A 98 -7.19 -1.11 -25.57
CA ASP A 98 -7.34 -2.50 -25.15
C ASP A 98 -6.39 -3.00 -24.06
N ALA A 99 -5.23 -2.38 -23.88
CA ALA A 99 -4.19 -2.81 -22.93
C ALA A 99 -3.86 -1.78 -21.84
N MET A 100 -4.38 -0.54 -21.92
CA MET A 100 -3.94 0.59 -21.10
C MET A 100 -5.06 1.30 -20.38
N THR A 101 -4.94 1.35 -19.05
CA THR A 101 -5.75 2.24 -18.20
C THR A 101 -4.87 3.34 -17.63
N TYR A 102 -5.31 4.58 -17.80
CA TYR A 102 -4.71 5.71 -17.13
C TYR A 102 -5.37 5.93 -15.77
N ILE A 103 -4.55 6.36 -14.82
CA ILE A 103 -4.94 6.67 -13.46
C ILE A 103 -4.57 8.13 -13.25
N ASP A 104 -5.60 8.98 -13.14
CA ASP A 104 -5.44 10.36 -12.70
C ASP A 104 -5.55 10.41 -11.19
N ILE A 105 -4.57 11.06 -10.57
CA ILE A 105 -4.42 11.21 -9.14
C ILE A 105 -4.49 12.71 -8.85
N ALA A 106 -5.67 13.16 -8.42
CA ALA A 106 -5.90 14.56 -8.08
C ALA A 106 -5.32 14.87 -6.69
N LEU A 107 -4.53 15.94 -6.60
CA LEU A 107 -4.11 16.50 -5.32
C LEU A 107 -5.08 17.58 -4.83
N PRO A 108 -5.49 17.57 -3.55
CA PRO A 108 -6.44 18.57 -3.03
C PRO A 108 -5.82 19.97 -2.93
N SER A 109 -4.49 20.07 -2.85
CA SER A 109 -3.76 21.32 -3.05
C SER A 109 -2.33 21.02 -3.51
N THR A 110 -1.92 21.59 -4.64
CA THR A 110 -0.59 21.34 -5.23
C THR A 110 0.22 22.61 -5.51
N PRO A 111 1.51 22.66 -5.10
CA PRO A 111 2.43 23.74 -5.46
C PRO A 111 2.92 23.63 -6.92
N SER A 112 3.82 24.54 -7.31
CA SER A 112 4.34 24.83 -8.67
C SER A 112 4.50 23.65 -9.63
N SER A 113 4.57 23.95 -10.93
CA SER A 113 4.66 23.03 -12.09
C SER A 113 5.81 22.01 -12.09
N SER A 114 6.69 22.00 -11.08
CA SER A 114 7.83 21.10 -10.94
C SER A 114 7.71 20.11 -9.76
N TYR A 115 6.58 20.11 -9.05
CA TYR A 115 6.39 19.28 -7.86
C TYR A 115 6.29 17.79 -8.23
N GLN A 116 7.07 16.94 -7.56
CA GLN A 116 7.08 15.50 -7.78
C GLN A 116 6.61 14.75 -6.53
N VAL A 117 5.95 13.62 -6.76
CA VAL A 117 5.54 12.69 -5.71
C VAL A 117 6.03 11.29 -6.08
N ALA A 118 6.73 10.65 -5.15
CA ALA A 118 7.07 9.24 -5.25
C ALA A 118 5.88 8.43 -4.72
N TYR A 119 5.32 7.57 -5.57
CA TYR A 119 4.18 6.74 -5.25
C TYR A 119 4.58 5.29 -5.07
N ASP A 120 4.05 4.67 -4.02
CA ASP A 120 3.87 3.24 -3.88
C ASP A 120 2.44 2.89 -4.28
N PHE A 121 2.32 2.11 -5.35
CA PHE A 121 1.06 1.80 -6.00
C PHE A 121 0.80 0.31 -5.91
N ALA A 122 -0.37 -0.06 -5.37
CA ALA A 122 -0.80 -1.44 -5.26
C ALA A 122 -2.15 -1.65 -5.96
N LEU A 123 -2.24 -2.72 -6.74
CA LEU A 123 -3.50 -3.31 -7.16
C LEU A 123 -3.89 -4.36 -6.12
N VAL A 124 -5.02 -4.18 -5.46
CA VAL A 124 -5.46 -5.03 -4.35
C VAL A 124 -6.75 -5.72 -4.72
N ASP A 125 -6.80 -7.04 -4.55
CA ASP A 125 -8.02 -7.82 -4.68
C ASP A 125 -9.04 -7.35 -3.64
N ALA A 126 -10.22 -6.94 -4.09
CA ALA A 126 -11.22 -6.31 -3.25
C ALA A 126 -11.85 -7.26 -2.24
N ASN A 127 -11.86 -8.57 -2.54
CA ASN A 127 -12.50 -9.59 -1.70
C ASN A 127 -11.56 -10.11 -0.61
N THR A 128 -10.29 -10.31 -0.95
CA THR A 128 -9.29 -10.94 -0.08
C THR A 128 -8.34 -9.93 0.57
N GLY A 129 -8.23 -8.71 0.01
CA GLY A 129 -7.21 -7.76 0.40
C GLY A 129 -5.80 -8.12 -0.06
N SER A 130 -5.65 -9.17 -0.87
CA SER A 130 -4.34 -9.62 -1.35
C SER A 130 -3.78 -8.63 -2.38
N VAL A 131 -2.50 -8.29 -2.24
CA VAL A 131 -1.80 -7.45 -3.21
C VAL A 131 -1.52 -8.28 -4.47
N SER A 132 -2.16 -7.92 -5.58
CA SER A 132 -1.95 -8.56 -6.88
C SER A 132 -0.68 -8.05 -7.56
N THR A 133 -0.45 -6.74 -7.52
CA THR A 133 0.69 -6.10 -8.15
C THR A 133 1.10 -4.91 -7.29
N GLN A 134 2.40 -4.70 -7.08
CA GLN A 134 2.93 -3.51 -6.43
C GLN A 134 4.04 -2.91 -7.28
N THR A 135 4.01 -1.59 -7.45
CA THR A 135 5.04 -0.86 -8.19
C THR A 135 5.33 0.47 -7.53
N GLN A 136 6.58 0.89 -7.60
CA GLN A 136 7.00 2.22 -7.18
C GLN A 136 7.33 3.06 -8.41
N PHE A 137 6.86 4.29 -8.44
CA PHE A 137 7.18 5.24 -9.50
C PHE A 137 7.11 6.68 -9.00
N THR A 138 7.81 7.59 -9.67
CA THR A 138 7.73 9.02 -9.41
C THR A 138 6.93 9.68 -10.52
N VAL A 139 5.98 10.55 -10.17
CA VAL A 139 5.23 11.36 -11.15
C VAL A 139 5.47 12.83 -10.89
N THR A 140 5.62 13.59 -11.98
CA THR A 140 5.69 15.05 -11.95
C THR A 140 4.30 15.63 -12.15
N TYR A 141 3.97 16.67 -11.37
CA TYR A 141 2.67 17.32 -11.42
C TYR A 141 2.46 17.97 -12.79
N ASN A 142 1.31 17.69 -13.42
CA ASN A 142 0.95 18.32 -14.68
C ASN A 142 0.01 19.52 -14.39
N PRO A 143 0.49 20.78 -14.52
CA PRO A 143 -0.32 21.95 -14.20
C PRO A 143 -1.51 22.15 -15.16
N SER A 144 -1.45 21.60 -16.38
CA SER A 144 -2.54 21.68 -17.36
C SER A 144 -3.69 20.73 -17.02
N LEU A 145 -3.38 19.54 -16.50
CA LEU A 145 -4.38 18.54 -16.11
C LEU A 145 -4.80 18.65 -14.64
N ARG A 146 -4.03 19.38 -13.81
CA ARG A 146 -4.19 19.51 -12.36
C ARG A 146 -4.22 18.17 -11.61
N VAL A 147 -3.56 17.16 -12.17
CA VAL A 147 -3.45 15.80 -11.62
C VAL A 147 -2.04 15.26 -11.85
N PHE A 148 -1.67 14.20 -11.14
CA PHE A 148 -0.63 13.30 -11.62
C PHE A 148 -1.27 12.22 -12.47
N GLN A 149 -0.69 11.97 -13.64
CA GLN A 149 -1.16 10.95 -14.55
C GLN A 149 -0.14 9.82 -14.57
N THR A 150 -0.60 8.60 -14.32
CA THR A 150 0.20 7.38 -14.45
C THR A 150 -0.59 6.32 -15.22
N ARG A 151 0.05 5.20 -15.53
CA ARG A 151 -0.50 4.17 -16.40
C ARG A 151 -0.31 2.78 -15.78
N HIS A 152 -1.33 1.93 -15.87
CA HIS A 152 -1.26 0.54 -15.42
C HIS A 152 -1.71 -0.43 -16.53
N PHE A 153 -1.08 -1.61 -16.55
CA PHE A 153 -1.37 -2.69 -17.48
C PHE A 153 -1.90 -3.89 -16.71
N PHE A 154 -3.03 -4.45 -17.14
CA PHE A 154 -3.66 -5.61 -16.52
C PHE A 154 -3.27 -6.94 -17.17
N SER A 155 -2.24 -6.97 -18.03
CA SER A 155 -1.86 -8.13 -18.84
C SER A 155 -1.53 -9.39 -18.06
N ALA A 156 -1.14 -9.26 -16.79
CA ALA A 156 -0.87 -10.37 -15.87
C ALA A 156 -1.89 -10.49 -14.73
N THR A 157 -2.95 -9.68 -14.75
CA THR A 157 -3.97 -9.62 -13.69
C THR A 157 -5.09 -10.62 -13.99
N PRO A 158 -5.37 -11.57 -13.09
CA PRO A 158 -6.50 -12.48 -13.25
C PRO A 158 -7.86 -11.78 -13.26
N ASP A 159 -8.88 -12.51 -13.69
CA ASP A 159 -10.26 -12.05 -13.59
C ASP A 159 -10.67 -11.92 -12.12
N GLY A 160 -11.28 -10.80 -11.75
CA GLY A 160 -11.62 -10.52 -10.35
C GLY A 160 -12.15 -9.11 -10.10
N SER A 161 -12.35 -8.79 -8.83
CA SER A 161 -12.71 -7.44 -8.37
C SER A 161 -11.51 -6.83 -7.65
N TYR A 162 -11.14 -5.61 -8.01
CA TYR A 162 -9.93 -4.97 -7.53
C TYR A 162 -10.16 -3.50 -7.19
N ARG A 163 -9.25 -2.93 -6.41
CA ARG A 163 -9.09 -1.49 -6.22
C ARG A 163 -7.64 -1.11 -6.30
N PHE A 164 -7.37 0.13 -6.71
CA PHE A 164 -6.05 0.71 -6.55
C PHE A 164 -5.90 1.29 -5.17
N VAL A 165 -4.75 1.06 -4.56
CA VAL A 165 -4.31 1.68 -3.32
C VAL A 165 -3.02 2.43 -3.63
N ILE A 166 -3.00 3.73 -3.34
CA ILE A 166 -1.87 4.60 -3.67
C ILE A 166 -1.40 5.29 -2.40
N LYS A 167 -0.10 5.21 -2.14
CA LYS A 167 0.60 6.03 -1.13
C LYS A 167 1.62 6.90 -1.84
N GLY A 168 1.56 8.21 -1.67
CA GLY A 168 2.50 9.17 -2.23
C GLY A 168 3.30 9.87 -1.14
N LYS A 169 4.58 10.13 -1.41
CA LYS A 169 5.39 11.06 -0.61
C LYS A 169 5.93 12.16 -1.51
N GLY A 170 5.51 13.38 -1.23
CA GLY A 170 5.97 14.58 -1.91
C GLY A 170 7.39 14.97 -1.51
N GLN A 171 8.04 15.77 -2.35
CA GLN A 171 9.38 16.32 -2.07
C GLN A 171 9.41 17.23 -0.83
N ASP A 172 8.27 17.83 -0.46
CA ASP A 172 8.10 18.62 0.76
C ASP A 172 7.84 17.75 2.01
N GLY A 173 7.90 16.43 1.87
CA GLY A 173 7.67 15.47 2.95
C GLY A 173 6.20 15.19 3.25
N LYS A 174 5.26 15.86 2.55
CA LYS A 174 3.83 15.56 2.69
C LYS A 174 3.52 14.16 2.18
N VAL A 175 2.58 13.53 2.85
CA VAL A 175 2.10 12.19 2.51
C VAL A 175 0.70 12.30 1.93
N TYR A 176 0.49 11.55 0.87
CA TYR A 176 -0.76 11.48 0.13
C TYR A 176 -1.24 10.04 0.12
N ASP A 177 -2.53 9.83 0.28
CA ASP A 177 -3.11 8.50 0.22
C ASP A 177 -4.45 8.54 -0.52
N GLY A 178 -4.75 7.46 -1.23
CA GLY A 178 -6.05 7.31 -1.87
C GLY A 178 -6.32 5.89 -2.30
N GLN A 179 -7.61 5.62 -2.46
CA GLN A 179 -8.10 4.38 -3.02
C GLN A 179 -9.06 4.70 -4.16
N SER A 180 -9.01 3.89 -5.21
CA SER A 180 -10.05 3.95 -6.24
C SER A 180 -11.32 3.29 -5.72
N VAL A 181 -12.43 3.56 -6.41
CA VAL A 181 -13.59 2.66 -6.34
C VAL A 181 -13.18 1.23 -6.71
N VAL A 182 -13.95 0.24 -6.23
CA VAL A 182 -13.80 -1.14 -6.66
C VAL A 182 -14.25 -1.26 -8.11
N PHE A 183 -13.44 -1.93 -8.93
CA PHE A 183 -13.71 -2.21 -10.33
C PHE A 183 -13.46 -3.69 -10.65
N ARG A 184 -13.85 -4.13 -11.84
CA ARG A 184 -13.63 -5.50 -12.29
C ARG A 184 -12.48 -5.59 -13.29
N VAL A 185 -11.75 -6.69 -13.24
CA VAL A 185 -10.83 -7.11 -14.30
C VAL A 185 -11.41 -8.38 -14.93
N LYS A 186 -11.48 -8.40 -16.26
CA LYS A 186 -11.94 -9.55 -17.04
C LYS A 186 -11.13 -9.68 -18.32
N ASN A 187 -10.64 -10.88 -18.64
CA ASN A 187 -9.74 -11.14 -19.76
C ASN A 187 -8.55 -10.17 -19.78
N HIS A 188 -7.93 -9.92 -18.63
CA HIS A 188 -6.80 -8.99 -18.48
C HIS A 188 -7.13 -7.52 -18.83
N ARG A 189 -8.41 -7.12 -18.68
CA ARG A 189 -8.90 -5.78 -19.02
C ARG A 189 -9.77 -5.21 -17.91
N PHE A 190 -9.64 -3.91 -17.66
CA PHE A 190 -10.55 -3.17 -16.80
C PHE A 190 -11.97 -3.20 -17.37
N VAL A 191 -12.94 -3.48 -16.50
CA VAL A 191 -14.38 -3.42 -16.77
C VAL A 191 -14.99 -2.55 -15.68
N GLY A 192 -15.59 -1.44 -16.10
CA GLY A 192 -16.30 -0.50 -15.23
C GLY A 192 -17.53 -1.10 -14.58
#